data_AF-A0A352RKW6-F1
#
_entry.id   AF-A0A352RKW6-F1
#
_cell.length_a   1.000
_cell.length_b   1.000
_cell.length_c   1.000
_cell.angle_alpha   90.00
_cell.angle_beta   90.00
_cell.angle_gamma   90.00
#
_symmetry.space_group_name_H-M   'P 1'
#
loop_
_entity.id
_entity.type
_entity.pdbx_description
1 polymer ?
#
loop_
_entity_poly.entity_id
_entity_poly.type
_entity_poly.pdbx_seq_one_letter_code
_entity_poly.pdbx_strand_id
1 'polypeptide(L)'
;MTDQVFPDLPQTPPPEPPADASAQEEPAEALTPAQETADALSAPEPETPDVSDSPFCRAMGLIAGGLAVTGVTLNFWNLEVLLPLVGTFCLLIGFRAMRRINGFLRVGYVCACLHMLLLFVELGQDAAVCRETAAADTVSTALAFGSAAVQLVLLFCLWQGLLDMQRAVGRTPPAAPAAGALLLWYILLYVAAALFASLPLLLGAYVVWYFYLVVRLKKLSKSMAAQGCAIKPVKERFSNPKLVGSLLAVLAVVIACGFLFFGSYRMDWTPKETGTDAQVIEAYERLLALGYPESELNDLSDGDLLTCLRAERVLVRECTGGGYTNYNGKSQTNDAFHMTVVAVERPFGRLFLSYHFRWDEGTHFYGTESFAVEPNCDTGSWLAEEFSGRVFYDSPDGTTYTAPYIDPGTEQASLSNWYENCFRQLYCADLSFPNSGTNRRGYIACSLHPLSDDASRLNGQFYYVHQSSRFQYPVQTAREYQDFNVDEHRRSYAPFERMQDYFVLLRNEDGVWRIRQ
;
A
#
# COMPACT_ATOMS: atom_id res chain seq x y z
N MET A 1 9.93 -67.79 29.85
CA MET A 1 9.21 -67.81 28.57
C MET A 1 9.85 -66.74 27.70
N THR A 2 11.08 -66.99 27.24
CA THR A 2 11.47 -67.80 26.05
C THR A 2 11.54 -66.89 24.81
N ASP A 3 12.73 -66.44 24.35
CA ASP A 3 13.81 -67.18 23.65
C ASP A 3 13.35 -67.62 22.24
N GLN A 4 14.09 -67.51 21.12
CA GLN A 4 15.55 -67.52 20.82
C GLN A 4 15.91 -66.39 19.78
N VAL A 5 17.14 -65.97 19.40
CA VAL A 5 18.53 -66.53 19.31
C VAL A 5 18.74 -67.42 18.04
N PHE A 6 19.68 -67.20 17.09
CA PHE A 6 20.67 -66.13 16.80
C PHE A 6 21.02 -66.10 15.25
N PRO A 7 22.22 -65.76 14.66
CA PRO A 7 22.30 -65.13 13.31
C PRO A 7 23.19 -65.85 12.24
N ASP A 8 23.45 -65.15 11.10
CA ASP A 8 24.76 -64.93 10.41
C ASP A 8 24.81 -65.01 8.86
N LEU A 9 25.28 -63.90 8.23
CA LEU A 9 26.38 -63.69 7.24
C LEU A 9 26.68 -64.72 6.10
N PRO A 10 27.52 -64.37 5.07
CA PRO A 10 27.56 -63.20 4.18
C PRO A 10 27.80 -63.58 2.67
N GLN A 11 28.09 -62.62 1.77
CA GLN A 11 29.27 -62.59 0.85
C GLN A 11 29.09 -61.86 -0.51
N THR A 12 30.21 -61.28 -0.98
CA THR A 12 30.60 -60.77 -2.33
C THR A 12 32.14 -60.86 -2.42
N PRO A 13 32.84 -60.64 -3.57
CA PRO A 13 32.50 -60.65 -5.01
C PRO A 13 33.24 -61.80 -5.77
N PRO A 14 33.36 -61.83 -7.12
CA PRO A 14 34.60 -61.34 -7.80
C PRO A 14 34.45 -60.87 -9.30
N PRO A 15 35.54 -60.44 -10.01
CA PRO A 15 35.52 -59.99 -11.41
C PRO A 15 36.47 -60.72 -12.43
N GLU A 16 36.11 -60.70 -13.74
CA GLU A 16 36.93 -60.85 -15.00
C GLU A 16 37.88 -62.08 -15.23
N PRO A 17 38.42 -62.36 -16.45
CA PRO A 17 37.82 -62.37 -17.81
C PRO A 17 38.03 -63.72 -18.60
N PRO A 18 38.88 -63.89 -19.67
CA PRO A 18 38.69 -63.56 -21.11
C PRO A 18 38.72 -64.76 -22.14
N ALA A 19 38.61 -64.43 -23.45
CA ALA A 19 39.29 -65.03 -24.64
C ALA A 19 38.70 -66.21 -25.50
N ASP A 20 38.48 -65.88 -26.80
CA ASP A 20 38.84 -66.56 -28.07
C ASP A 20 38.19 -67.83 -28.74
N ALA A 21 38.20 -67.75 -30.09
CA ALA A 21 38.40 -68.81 -31.13
C ALA A 21 37.27 -69.74 -31.69
N SER A 22 36.58 -69.24 -32.73
CA SER A 22 36.45 -69.80 -34.12
C SER A 22 36.08 -71.27 -34.46
N ALA A 23 34.99 -71.44 -35.25
CA ALA A 23 34.83 -72.32 -36.44
C ALA A 23 33.48 -71.97 -37.13
N GLN A 24 33.40 -71.40 -38.35
CA GLN A 24 33.41 -72.02 -39.69
C GLN A 24 32.51 -73.27 -39.90
N GLU A 25 31.37 -73.07 -40.58
CA GLU A 25 31.05 -73.76 -41.86
C GLU A 25 29.95 -72.99 -42.64
N GLU A 26 29.90 -73.20 -43.97
CA GLU A 26 29.04 -72.55 -44.99
C GLU A 26 28.51 -73.67 -45.93
N PRO A 27 27.66 -73.43 -46.96
CA PRO A 27 26.67 -72.36 -47.22
C PRO A 27 25.28 -72.94 -47.63
N ALA A 28 24.27 -72.08 -47.91
CA ALA A 28 23.34 -72.21 -49.07
C ALA A 28 22.16 -71.19 -49.09
N GLU A 29 22.22 -70.25 -50.03
CA GLU A 29 21.13 -69.88 -50.98
C GLU A 29 19.66 -69.73 -50.50
N ALA A 30 19.20 -68.48 -50.25
CA ALA A 30 18.09 -67.81 -50.97
C ALA A 30 17.54 -66.56 -50.23
N LEU A 31 16.99 -65.59 -50.99
CA LEU A 31 16.27 -64.36 -50.54
C LEU A 31 17.18 -63.30 -49.82
N THR A 32 17.05 -61.98 -50.00
CA THR A 32 16.19 -61.14 -50.89
C THR A 32 16.87 -59.77 -51.10
N PRO A 33 16.74 -59.10 -52.26
CA PRO A 33 17.33 -57.77 -52.48
C PRO A 33 16.46 -56.67 -51.84
N ALA A 34 16.89 -56.14 -50.69
CA ALA A 34 16.09 -55.15 -49.92
C ALA A 34 16.88 -54.03 -49.21
N GLN A 35 18.21 -54.05 -49.18
CA GLN A 35 19.00 -53.06 -48.41
C GLN A 35 19.55 -51.88 -49.23
N GLU A 36 19.81 -52.05 -50.54
CA GLU A 36 20.45 -51.01 -51.36
C GLU A 36 19.55 -49.80 -51.68
N THR A 37 18.25 -49.90 -51.36
CA THR A 37 17.29 -48.78 -51.43
C THR A 37 17.14 -48.00 -50.12
N ALA A 38 17.79 -48.42 -49.03
CA ALA A 38 17.69 -47.75 -47.73
C ALA A 38 18.66 -46.55 -47.60
N ASP A 39 19.94 -46.73 -47.94
CA ASP A 39 20.97 -45.69 -47.76
C ASP A 39 20.80 -44.47 -48.68
N ALA A 40 20.03 -44.60 -49.76
CA ALA A 40 19.72 -43.50 -50.69
C ALA A 40 18.77 -42.44 -50.11
N LEU A 41 18.17 -42.66 -48.94
CA LEU A 41 17.26 -41.72 -48.28
C LEU A 41 17.86 -40.99 -47.07
N SER A 42 19.08 -41.32 -46.65
CA SER A 42 19.76 -40.70 -45.49
C SER A 42 20.42 -39.35 -45.81
N ALA A 43 19.81 -38.53 -46.67
CA ALA A 43 20.10 -37.11 -46.72
C ALA A 43 19.42 -36.43 -45.51
N PRO A 44 20.10 -35.59 -44.71
CA PRO A 44 19.46 -34.88 -43.63
C PRO A 44 18.43 -33.90 -44.21
N GLU A 45 17.15 -34.18 -43.97
CA GLU A 45 16.07 -33.22 -44.22
C GLU A 45 16.42 -31.92 -43.45
N PRO A 46 16.45 -30.75 -44.12
CA PRO A 46 16.98 -29.55 -43.48
C PRO A 46 16.07 -29.14 -42.34
N GLU A 47 16.54 -29.27 -41.10
CA GLU A 47 15.79 -28.87 -39.91
C GLU A 47 15.32 -27.43 -40.07
N THR A 48 14.02 -27.26 -40.33
CA THR A 48 13.41 -25.93 -40.32
C THR A 48 13.51 -25.40 -38.87
N PRO A 49 14.31 -24.36 -38.61
CA PRO A 49 14.59 -23.94 -37.24
C PRO A 49 13.28 -23.53 -36.57
N ASP A 50 13.01 -24.02 -35.35
CA ASP A 50 11.71 -23.81 -34.70
C ASP A 50 11.37 -22.32 -34.70
N VAL A 51 10.30 -22.00 -35.45
CA VAL A 51 9.77 -20.67 -35.66
C VAL A 51 9.42 -19.98 -34.32
N SER A 52 9.21 -20.75 -33.26
CA SER A 52 9.07 -20.30 -31.87
C SER A 52 10.26 -19.49 -31.35
N ASP A 53 11.49 -19.87 -31.71
CA ASP A 53 12.73 -19.22 -31.25
C ASP A 53 13.12 -18.00 -32.07
N SER A 54 12.35 -17.66 -33.10
CA SER A 54 12.54 -16.42 -33.85
C SER A 54 12.49 -15.20 -32.91
N PRO A 55 13.37 -14.20 -33.09
CA PRO A 55 13.40 -13.00 -32.25
C PRO A 55 12.07 -12.22 -32.28
N PHE A 56 11.27 -12.38 -33.35
CA PHE A 56 9.91 -11.87 -33.43
C PHE A 56 8.95 -12.57 -32.47
N CYS A 57 8.91 -13.91 -32.47
CA CYS A 57 8.11 -14.70 -31.52
C CYS A 57 8.50 -14.39 -30.07
N ARG A 58 9.80 -14.23 -29.78
CA ARG A 58 10.28 -13.84 -28.45
C ARG A 58 9.83 -12.44 -28.03
N ALA A 59 9.93 -11.45 -28.91
CA ALA A 59 9.49 -10.07 -28.63
C ALA A 59 7.97 -9.96 -28.43
N MET A 60 7.19 -10.64 -29.30
CA MET A 60 5.73 -10.71 -29.16
C MET A 60 5.29 -11.54 -27.95
N GLY A 61 6.05 -12.57 -27.57
CA GLY A 61 5.85 -13.33 -26.34
C GLY A 61 6.01 -12.47 -25.08
N LEU A 62 7.02 -11.59 -25.07
CA LEU A 62 7.23 -10.62 -23.98
C LEU A 62 6.11 -9.56 -23.93
N ILE A 63 5.62 -9.05 -25.07
CA ILE A 63 4.47 -8.12 -25.07
C ILE A 63 3.18 -8.81 -24.61
N ALA A 64 2.90 -10.02 -25.11
CA ALA A 64 1.72 -10.78 -24.71
C ALA A 64 1.74 -11.12 -23.21
N GLY A 65 2.89 -11.57 -22.68
CA GLY A 65 3.09 -11.79 -21.25
C GLY A 65 3.01 -10.49 -20.44
N GLY A 66 3.65 -9.41 -20.92
CA GLY A 66 3.61 -8.10 -20.28
C GLY A 66 2.19 -7.57 -20.11
N LEU A 67 1.39 -7.61 -21.18
CA LEU A 67 -0.04 -7.30 -21.12
C LEU A 67 -0.74 -8.17 -20.07
N ALA A 68 -0.66 -9.51 -20.19
CA ALA A 68 -1.34 -10.43 -19.27
C ALA A 68 -1.03 -10.18 -17.79
N VAL A 69 0.21 -9.79 -17.48
CA VAL A 69 0.63 -9.47 -16.11
C VAL A 69 0.16 -8.07 -15.69
N THR A 70 0.22 -7.04 -16.55
CA THR A 70 -0.37 -5.72 -16.25
C THR A 70 -1.90 -5.72 -16.14
N GLY A 71 -2.57 -6.72 -16.71
CA GLY A 71 -4.04 -6.82 -16.75
C GLY A 71 -4.68 -7.55 -15.57
N VAL A 72 -3.90 -7.89 -14.53
CA VAL A 72 -4.38 -8.62 -13.34
C VAL A 72 -3.81 -7.96 -12.09
N THR A 73 -4.69 -7.36 -11.29
CA THR A 73 -4.38 -6.91 -9.93
C THR A 73 -4.65 -8.03 -8.93
N LEU A 74 -3.80 -8.18 -7.91
CA LEU A 74 -3.97 -9.12 -6.81
C LEU A 74 -3.57 -8.43 -5.50
N ASN A 75 -4.55 -8.13 -4.66
CA ASN A 75 -4.39 -7.29 -3.47
C ASN A 75 -3.77 -8.06 -2.27
N PHE A 76 -2.81 -8.95 -2.53
CA PHE A 76 -2.09 -9.71 -1.52
C PHE A 76 -0.61 -9.85 -1.90
N TRP A 77 0.28 -9.91 -0.89
CA TRP A 77 1.74 -10.00 -1.06
C TRP A 77 2.32 -8.93 -2.00
N ASN A 78 1.73 -7.73 -2.01
CA ASN A 78 2.10 -6.60 -2.88
C ASN A 78 2.14 -6.95 -4.37
N LEU A 79 1.37 -7.96 -4.82
CA LEU A 79 1.28 -8.34 -6.22
C LEU A 79 0.61 -7.25 -7.06
N GLU A 80 -0.28 -6.45 -6.47
CA GLU A 80 -0.79 -5.19 -7.03
C GLU A 80 0.30 -4.21 -7.49
N VAL A 81 1.48 -4.21 -6.86
CA VAL A 81 2.67 -3.44 -7.26
C VAL A 81 3.59 -4.25 -8.17
N LEU A 82 3.85 -5.51 -7.81
CA LEU A 82 4.85 -6.34 -8.49
C LEU A 82 4.42 -6.71 -9.92
N LEU A 83 3.12 -6.95 -10.15
CA LEU A 83 2.60 -7.36 -11.46
C LEU A 83 2.68 -6.21 -12.49
N PRO A 84 2.19 -4.97 -12.24
CA PRO A 84 2.44 -3.84 -13.14
C PRO A 84 3.92 -3.59 -13.44
N LEU A 85 4.81 -3.70 -12.44
CA LEU A 85 6.24 -3.51 -12.62
C LEU A 85 6.86 -4.58 -13.54
N VAL A 86 6.60 -5.87 -13.28
CA VAL A 86 7.09 -6.97 -14.14
C VAL A 86 6.47 -6.89 -15.55
N GLY A 87 5.18 -6.55 -15.64
CA GLY A 87 4.46 -6.43 -16.90
C GLY A 87 4.99 -5.29 -17.78
N THR A 88 5.22 -4.11 -17.21
CA THR A 88 5.78 -2.95 -17.94
C THR A 88 7.24 -3.18 -18.36
N PHE A 89 8.07 -3.85 -17.55
CA PHE A 89 9.40 -4.30 -18.00
C PHE A 89 9.32 -5.25 -19.20
N CYS A 90 8.39 -6.21 -19.19
CA CYS A 90 8.15 -7.12 -20.32
C CYS A 90 7.71 -6.36 -21.59
N LEU A 91 6.81 -5.38 -21.47
CA LEU A 91 6.43 -4.48 -22.57
C LEU A 91 7.65 -3.72 -23.12
N LEU A 92 8.41 -3.05 -22.24
CA LEU A 92 9.59 -2.26 -22.60
C LEU A 92 10.59 -3.08 -23.43
N ILE A 93 10.92 -4.29 -22.99
CA ILE A 93 11.88 -5.17 -23.69
C ILE A 93 11.33 -5.66 -25.03
N GLY A 94 10.04 -6.04 -25.09
CA GLY A 94 9.40 -6.49 -26.33
C GLY A 94 9.35 -5.39 -27.40
N PHE A 95 8.93 -4.17 -27.03
CA PHE A 95 8.96 -3.03 -27.95
C PHE A 95 10.39 -2.60 -28.29
N ARG A 96 11.36 -2.69 -27.36
CA ARG A 96 12.78 -2.41 -27.61
C ARG A 96 13.35 -3.28 -28.73
N ALA A 97 12.95 -4.55 -28.82
CA ALA A 97 13.36 -5.44 -29.90
C ALA A 97 12.74 -5.04 -31.27
N MET A 98 11.52 -4.49 -31.27
CA MET A 98 10.76 -4.17 -32.48
C MET A 98 10.84 -2.71 -32.98
N ARG A 99 11.39 -1.79 -32.18
CA ARG A 99 11.50 -0.33 -32.44
C ARG A 99 12.17 0.13 -33.75
N ARG A 100 12.68 -0.80 -34.57
CA ARG A 100 13.32 -0.54 -35.88
C ARG A 100 12.56 -1.13 -37.08
N ILE A 101 11.45 -1.84 -36.86
CA ILE A 101 10.70 -2.50 -37.94
C ILE A 101 9.83 -1.48 -38.70
N ASN A 102 9.10 -0.62 -37.99
CA ASN A 102 8.28 0.44 -38.58
C ASN A 102 8.10 1.63 -37.61
N GLY A 103 7.48 2.71 -38.10
CA GLY A 103 7.25 3.94 -37.34
C GLY A 103 6.38 3.73 -36.10
N PHE A 104 5.27 3.00 -36.23
CA PHE A 104 4.35 2.75 -35.11
C PHE A 104 5.02 2.00 -33.95
N LEU A 105 5.85 1.00 -34.21
CA LEU A 105 6.56 0.27 -33.13
C LEU A 105 7.73 1.07 -32.55
N ARG A 106 8.26 2.06 -33.28
CA ARG A 106 9.18 3.07 -32.71
C ARG A 106 8.43 4.00 -31.75
N VAL A 107 7.22 4.44 -32.08
CA VAL A 107 6.36 5.24 -31.19
C VAL A 107 5.93 4.40 -29.98
N GLY A 108 5.49 3.16 -30.19
CA GLY A 108 5.14 2.23 -29.10
C GLY A 108 6.28 1.97 -28.12
N TYR A 109 7.54 1.97 -28.58
CA TYR A 109 8.71 1.93 -27.68
C TYR A 109 8.88 3.23 -26.87
N VAL A 110 8.58 4.40 -27.43
CA VAL A 110 8.56 5.66 -26.66
C VAL A 110 7.41 5.66 -25.65
N CYS A 111 6.22 5.17 -26.03
CA CYS A 111 5.10 4.99 -25.10
C CYS A 111 5.43 4.00 -23.98
N ALA A 112 6.15 2.91 -24.26
CA ALA A 112 6.62 1.98 -23.22
C ALA A 112 7.64 2.63 -22.27
N CYS A 113 8.57 3.46 -22.77
CA CYS A 113 9.44 4.26 -21.92
C CYS A 113 8.66 5.28 -21.06
N LEU A 114 7.60 5.88 -21.60
CA LEU A 114 6.75 6.83 -20.87
C LEU A 114 5.89 6.13 -19.81
N HIS A 115 5.30 4.98 -20.12
CA HIS A 115 4.54 4.18 -19.15
C HIS A 115 5.44 3.73 -17.98
N MET A 116 6.68 3.28 -18.26
CA MET A 116 7.68 3.02 -17.22
C MET A 116 8.00 4.26 -16.36
N LEU A 117 8.04 5.45 -16.95
CA LEU A 117 8.29 6.70 -16.21
C LEU A 117 7.10 7.09 -15.33
N LEU A 118 5.87 6.96 -15.83
CA LEU A 118 4.65 7.23 -15.06
C LEU A 118 4.54 6.28 -13.87
N LEU A 119 4.77 4.98 -14.08
CA LEU A 119 4.83 3.98 -13.01
C LEU A 119 5.96 4.29 -11.99
N PHE A 120 7.10 4.83 -12.42
CA PHE A 120 8.17 5.25 -11.51
C PHE A 120 7.83 6.51 -10.69
N VAL A 121 6.86 7.33 -11.13
CA VAL A 121 6.30 8.43 -10.35
C VAL A 121 5.26 7.90 -9.37
N GLU A 122 4.35 7.04 -9.84
CA GLU A 122 3.32 6.35 -9.05
C GLU A 122 3.95 5.59 -7.86
N LEU A 123 4.89 4.69 -8.13
CA LEU A 123 5.68 3.96 -7.12
C LEU A 123 6.63 4.87 -6.28
N GLY A 124 6.82 6.13 -6.70
CA GLY A 124 7.54 7.14 -5.94
C GLY A 124 6.63 7.91 -4.97
N GLN A 125 5.36 8.08 -5.32
CA GLN A 125 4.32 8.64 -4.44
C GLN A 125 3.93 7.63 -3.36
N ASP A 126 3.77 6.35 -3.72
CA ASP A 126 3.61 5.23 -2.78
C ASP A 126 4.72 5.13 -1.72
N ALA A 127 5.89 5.74 -1.95
CA ALA A 127 7.03 5.75 -1.01
C ALA A 127 7.06 6.99 -0.10
N ALA A 128 6.03 7.83 -0.13
CA ALA A 128 5.99 9.12 0.54
C ALA A 128 4.62 9.37 1.20
N VAL A 129 4.64 10.01 2.38
CA VAL A 129 3.46 10.59 3.03
C VAL A 129 3.00 11.79 2.18
N CYS A 130 2.21 11.50 1.16
CA CYS A 130 1.53 12.49 0.34
C CYS A 130 0.36 13.04 1.16
N ARG A 131 0.41 14.32 1.56
CA ARG A 131 -0.68 14.96 2.29
C ARG A 131 -1.94 14.97 1.42
N GLU A 132 -3.01 14.32 1.91
CA GLU A 132 -4.33 14.36 1.30
C GLU A 132 -4.77 15.81 1.15
N THR A 133 -4.80 16.25 -0.10
CA THR A 133 -5.12 17.61 -0.49
C THR A 133 -5.73 17.53 -1.87
N ALA A 134 -6.78 18.31 -2.14
CA ALA A 134 -7.41 18.34 -3.46
C ALA A 134 -6.40 18.58 -4.63
N ALA A 135 -5.24 19.18 -4.35
CA ALA A 135 -4.13 19.29 -5.30
C ALA A 135 -3.40 17.96 -5.55
N ALA A 136 -3.05 17.20 -4.50
CA ALA A 136 -2.47 15.85 -4.61
C ALA A 136 -3.44 14.88 -5.29
N ASP A 137 -4.72 14.90 -4.92
CA ASP A 137 -5.77 14.04 -5.47
C ASP A 137 -6.01 14.33 -6.97
N THR A 138 -5.95 15.61 -7.35
CA THR A 138 -5.99 16.02 -8.76
C THR A 138 -4.77 15.51 -9.52
N VAL A 139 -3.59 15.51 -8.90
CA VAL A 139 -2.34 15.02 -9.53
C VAL A 139 -2.34 13.50 -9.69
N SER A 140 -2.73 12.73 -8.67
CA SER A 140 -2.84 11.27 -8.76
C SER A 140 -3.91 10.84 -9.78
N THR A 141 -5.07 11.50 -9.77
CA THR A 141 -6.13 11.31 -10.76
C THR A 141 -5.64 11.62 -12.18
N ALA A 142 -4.93 12.73 -12.38
CA ALA A 142 -4.35 13.09 -13.68
C ALA A 142 -3.25 12.10 -14.13
N LEU A 143 -2.45 11.57 -13.20
CA LEU A 143 -1.43 10.55 -13.47
C LEU A 143 -2.09 9.24 -13.94
N ALA A 144 -3.14 8.79 -13.26
CA ALA A 144 -3.90 7.58 -13.63
C ALA A 144 -4.52 7.70 -15.03
N PHE A 145 -5.20 8.82 -15.33
CA PHE A 145 -5.72 9.09 -16.69
C PHE A 145 -4.61 9.17 -17.73
N GLY A 146 -3.46 9.78 -17.40
CA GLY A 146 -2.28 9.83 -18.26
C GLY A 146 -1.72 8.45 -18.57
N SER A 147 -1.59 7.59 -17.56
CA SER A 147 -1.12 6.21 -17.69
C SER A 147 -2.05 5.37 -18.57
N ALA A 148 -3.37 5.44 -18.32
CA ALA A 148 -4.39 4.80 -19.15
C ALA A 148 -4.34 5.27 -20.62
N ALA A 149 -4.19 6.57 -20.86
CA ALA A 149 -4.06 7.12 -22.20
C ALA A 149 -2.79 6.62 -22.91
N VAL A 150 -1.64 6.58 -22.23
CA VAL A 150 -0.38 6.04 -22.78
C VAL A 150 -0.51 4.55 -23.10
N GLN A 151 -1.21 3.77 -22.27
CA GLN A 151 -1.48 2.35 -22.54
C GLN A 151 -2.37 2.15 -23.77
N LEU A 152 -3.40 2.98 -23.97
CA LEU A 152 -4.21 2.95 -25.21
C LEU A 152 -3.38 3.28 -26.45
N VAL A 153 -2.51 4.30 -26.40
CA VAL A 153 -1.62 4.66 -27.51
C VAL A 153 -0.61 3.54 -27.80
N LEU A 154 -0.08 2.87 -26.77
CA LEU A 154 0.80 1.71 -26.89
C LEU A 154 0.11 0.53 -27.59
N LEU A 155 -1.14 0.23 -27.22
CA LEU A 155 -1.95 -0.82 -27.86
C LEU A 155 -2.32 -0.46 -29.31
N PHE A 156 -2.63 0.80 -29.61
CA PHE A 156 -2.85 1.28 -30.97
C PHE A 156 -1.57 1.16 -31.82
N CYS A 157 -0.42 1.54 -31.27
CA CYS A 157 0.88 1.38 -31.93
C CYS A 157 1.24 -0.09 -32.19
N LEU A 158 0.87 -1.01 -31.30
CA LEU A 158 1.00 -2.45 -31.52
C LEU A 158 0.12 -2.93 -32.67
N TRP A 159 -1.15 -2.52 -32.69
CA TRP A 159 -2.11 -2.92 -33.71
C TRP A 159 -1.73 -2.41 -35.10
N GLN A 160 -1.45 -1.11 -35.27
CA GLN A 160 -0.98 -0.55 -36.53
C GLN A 160 0.39 -1.12 -36.95
N GLY A 161 1.29 -1.31 -35.98
CA GLY A 161 2.60 -1.93 -36.21
C GLY A 161 2.53 -3.35 -36.75
N LEU A 162 1.53 -4.14 -36.33
CA LEU A 162 1.27 -5.48 -36.87
C LEU A 162 0.59 -5.45 -38.24
N LEU A 163 -0.34 -4.51 -38.47
CA LEU A 163 -0.95 -4.32 -39.79
C LEU A 163 0.10 -3.92 -40.85
N ASP A 164 1.02 -3.02 -40.53
CA ASP A 164 2.13 -2.63 -41.42
C ASP A 164 3.05 -3.78 -41.78
N MET A 165 3.38 -4.67 -40.83
CA MET A 165 4.15 -5.89 -41.16
C MET A 165 3.39 -6.81 -42.12
N GLN A 166 2.07 -6.99 -41.93
CA GLN A 166 1.28 -7.81 -42.83
C GLN A 166 1.14 -7.20 -44.24
N ARG A 167 1.04 -5.86 -44.33
CA ARG A 167 1.11 -5.11 -45.60
C ARG A 167 2.46 -5.32 -46.29
N ALA A 168 3.57 -5.23 -45.55
CA ALA A 168 4.93 -5.43 -46.09
C ALA A 168 5.21 -6.87 -46.56
N VAL A 169 4.51 -7.87 -46.00
CA VAL A 169 4.54 -9.29 -46.45
C VAL A 169 3.49 -9.55 -47.55
N GLY A 170 2.82 -8.52 -48.07
CA GLY A 170 1.89 -8.61 -49.21
C GLY A 170 0.52 -9.21 -48.88
N ARG A 171 0.14 -9.34 -47.61
CA ARG A 171 -1.08 -10.02 -47.18
C ARG A 171 -2.31 -9.11 -47.32
N THR A 172 -3.21 -9.44 -48.23
CA THR A 172 -4.46 -8.71 -48.48
C THR A 172 -5.70 -9.57 -48.17
N PRO A 173 -6.68 -9.06 -47.39
CA PRO A 173 -6.59 -7.89 -46.51
C PRO A 173 -5.67 -8.15 -45.30
N PRO A 174 -4.91 -7.15 -44.83
CA PRO A 174 -4.10 -7.28 -43.61
C PRO A 174 -5.03 -7.33 -42.38
N ALA A 175 -4.87 -8.34 -41.54
CA ALA A 175 -5.75 -8.66 -40.43
C ALA A 175 -4.97 -8.98 -39.15
N ALA A 176 -4.96 -8.02 -38.21
CA ALA A 176 -4.45 -8.20 -36.86
C ALA A 176 -5.60 -8.11 -35.81
N PRO A 177 -6.67 -8.95 -35.91
CA PRO A 177 -7.90 -8.76 -35.15
C PRO A 177 -7.70 -8.91 -33.63
N ALA A 178 -6.75 -9.73 -33.18
CA ALA A 178 -6.46 -9.88 -31.75
C ALA A 178 -5.95 -8.58 -31.11
N ALA A 179 -5.10 -7.82 -31.80
CA ALA A 179 -4.58 -6.54 -31.29
C ALA A 179 -5.63 -5.43 -31.34
N GLY A 180 -6.46 -5.36 -32.39
CA GLY A 180 -7.58 -4.43 -32.47
C GLY A 180 -8.66 -4.71 -31.42
N ALA A 181 -8.96 -5.99 -31.16
CA ALA A 181 -9.88 -6.41 -30.11
C ALA A 181 -9.33 -6.09 -28.70
N LEU A 182 -8.03 -6.24 -28.45
CA LEU A 182 -7.41 -5.80 -27.18
C LEU A 182 -7.52 -4.28 -26.99
N LEU A 183 -7.29 -3.48 -28.03
CA LEU A 183 -7.47 -2.03 -27.94
C LEU A 183 -8.92 -1.66 -27.60
N LEU A 184 -9.90 -2.20 -28.33
CA LEU A 184 -11.32 -1.96 -28.09
C LEU A 184 -11.76 -2.45 -26.70
N TRP A 185 -11.16 -3.54 -26.20
CA TRP A 185 -11.40 -4.07 -24.87
C TRP A 185 -10.97 -3.10 -23.76
N TYR A 186 -9.74 -2.57 -23.83
CA TYR A 186 -9.28 -1.56 -22.87
C TYR A 186 -10.11 -0.27 -22.93
N ILE A 187 -10.53 0.18 -24.13
CA ILE A 187 -11.44 1.34 -24.27
C ILE A 187 -12.76 1.06 -23.54
N LEU A 188 -13.35 -0.13 -23.73
CA LEU A 188 -14.60 -0.51 -23.07
C LEU A 188 -14.43 -0.58 -21.54
N LEU A 189 -13.33 -1.13 -21.03
CA LEU A 189 -13.04 -1.18 -19.60
C LEU A 189 -12.88 0.21 -18.97
N TYR A 190 -12.11 1.12 -19.60
CA TYR A 190 -11.92 2.47 -19.08
C TYR A 190 -13.21 3.32 -19.14
N VAL A 191 -14.01 3.18 -20.21
CA VAL A 191 -15.33 3.82 -20.30
C VAL A 191 -16.30 3.24 -19.26
N ALA A 192 -16.26 1.93 -19.01
CA ALA A 192 -17.09 1.30 -17.99
C ALA A 192 -16.72 1.75 -16.57
N ALA A 193 -15.42 1.81 -16.25
CA ALA A 193 -14.93 2.31 -14.96
C ALA A 193 -15.29 3.80 -14.72
N ALA A 194 -15.28 4.62 -15.77
CA ALA A 194 -15.66 6.04 -15.69
C ALA A 194 -17.18 6.28 -15.59
N LEU A 195 -18.02 5.25 -15.82
CA LEU A 195 -19.49 5.35 -15.81
C LEU A 195 -20.17 4.53 -14.71
N PHE A 196 -19.51 3.49 -14.18
CA PHE A 196 -20.09 2.55 -13.22
C PHE A 196 -19.08 2.25 -12.10
N ALA A 197 -19.33 2.77 -10.90
CA ALA A 197 -18.46 2.61 -9.74
C ALA A 197 -18.31 1.16 -9.24
N SER A 198 -19.17 0.22 -9.68
CA SER A 198 -19.02 -1.21 -9.39
C SER A 198 -19.54 -2.09 -10.54
N LEU A 199 -18.75 -3.11 -10.90
CA LEU A 199 -19.06 -4.09 -11.96
C LEU A 199 -18.84 -5.55 -11.50
N PRO A 200 -19.38 -5.97 -10.33
CA PRO A 200 -19.07 -7.29 -9.74
C PRO A 200 -19.58 -8.48 -10.57
N LEU A 201 -20.64 -8.30 -11.36
CA LEU A 201 -21.41 -9.39 -11.97
C LEU A 201 -20.79 -10.05 -13.23
N LEU A 202 -19.67 -9.54 -13.76
CA LEU A 202 -19.04 -10.08 -14.98
C LEU A 202 -17.52 -10.28 -14.91
N LEU A 203 -16.87 -9.97 -13.78
CA LEU A 203 -15.41 -9.92 -13.65
C LEU A 203 -14.70 -11.21 -14.13
N GLY A 204 -15.21 -12.39 -13.77
CA GLY A 204 -14.63 -13.66 -14.20
C GLY A 204 -14.68 -13.90 -15.72
N ALA A 205 -15.80 -13.53 -16.37
CA ALA A 205 -15.94 -13.62 -17.82
C ALA A 205 -15.02 -12.62 -18.54
N TYR A 206 -14.86 -11.43 -17.97
CA TYR A 206 -13.95 -10.39 -18.46
C TYR A 206 -12.49 -10.85 -18.44
N VAL A 207 -12.03 -11.46 -17.35
CA VAL A 207 -10.65 -12.00 -17.24
C VAL A 207 -10.41 -13.16 -18.20
N VAL A 208 -11.37 -14.09 -18.35
CA VAL A 208 -11.25 -15.22 -19.31
C VAL A 208 -11.20 -14.72 -20.75
N TRP A 209 -12.04 -13.75 -21.12
CA TRP A 209 -12.02 -13.14 -22.46
C TRP A 209 -10.70 -12.40 -22.74
N TYR A 210 -10.21 -11.64 -21.76
CA TYR A 210 -8.92 -10.96 -21.85
C TYR A 210 -7.76 -11.94 -22.08
N PHE A 211 -7.67 -13.01 -21.30
CA PHE A 211 -6.62 -14.02 -21.45
C PHE A 211 -6.72 -14.74 -22.81
N TYR A 212 -7.94 -15.03 -23.28
CA TYR A 212 -8.17 -15.56 -24.63
C TYR A 212 -7.63 -14.62 -25.72
N LEU A 213 -7.87 -13.31 -25.64
CA LEU A 213 -7.32 -12.33 -26.59
C LEU A 213 -5.79 -12.31 -26.60
N VAL A 214 -5.14 -12.39 -25.44
CA VAL A 214 -3.67 -12.49 -25.32
C VAL A 214 -3.13 -13.78 -25.95
N VAL A 215 -3.79 -14.93 -25.71
CA VAL A 215 -3.43 -16.20 -26.36
C VAL A 215 -3.61 -16.13 -27.88
N ARG A 216 -4.64 -15.45 -28.38
CA ARG A 216 -4.84 -15.20 -29.82
C ARG A 216 -3.75 -14.31 -30.40
N LEU A 217 -3.24 -13.32 -29.66
CA LEU A 217 -2.08 -12.50 -30.05
C LEU A 217 -0.80 -13.34 -30.19
N LYS A 218 -0.53 -14.25 -29.24
CA LYS A 218 0.61 -15.19 -29.30
C LYS A 218 0.49 -16.21 -30.45
N LYS A 219 -0.73 -16.63 -30.81
CA LYS A 219 -0.97 -17.46 -32.00
C LYS A 219 -0.76 -16.67 -33.30
N LEU A 220 -1.16 -15.40 -33.35
CA LEU A 220 -0.91 -14.51 -34.49
C LEU A 220 0.58 -14.29 -34.73
N SER A 221 1.39 -14.11 -33.68
CA SER A 221 2.84 -13.90 -33.85
C SER A 221 3.55 -15.13 -34.43
N LYS A 222 3.20 -16.36 -33.99
CA LYS A 222 3.71 -17.59 -34.61
C LYS A 222 3.35 -17.68 -36.10
N SER A 223 2.10 -17.34 -36.47
CA SER A 223 1.68 -17.32 -37.88
C SER A 223 2.44 -16.29 -38.72
N MET A 224 2.82 -15.14 -38.17
CA MET A 224 3.59 -14.12 -38.89
C MET A 224 5.07 -14.48 -39.01
N ALA A 225 5.67 -15.09 -37.98
CA ALA A 225 7.05 -15.60 -38.04
C ALA A 225 7.20 -16.69 -39.12
N ALA A 226 6.24 -17.63 -39.20
CA ALA A 226 6.19 -18.66 -40.25
C ALA A 226 6.02 -18.08 -41.67
N GLN A 227 5.58 -16.84 -41.80
CA GLN A 227 5.43 -16.10 -43.06
C GLN A 227 6.64 -15.19 -43.35
N GLY A 228 7.79 -15.44 -42.72
CA GLY A 228 9.05 -14.75 -43.01
C GLY A 228 9.24 -13.41 -42.27
N CYS A 229 8.46 -13.10 -41.23
CA CYS A 229 8.67 -11.92 -40.37
C CYS A 229 9.92 -12.06 -39.47
N ALA A 230 11.12 -12.11 -40.07
CA ALA A 230 12.38 -12.25 -39.36
C ALA A 230 12.96 -10.89 -38.93
N ILE A 231 12.98 -10.61 -37.63
CA ILE A 231 13.76 -9.49 -37.08
C ILE A 231 15.25 -9.83 -37.18
N LYS A 232 16.06 -8.99 -37.83
CA LYS A 232 17.52 -9.07 -37.71
C LYS A 232 17.92 -8.65 -36.28
N PRO A 233 18.58 -9.51 -35.48
CA PRO A 233 18.93 -9.18 -34.10
C PRO A 233 19.88 -7.97 -34.05
N VAL A 234 19.48 -6.93 -33.33
CA VAL A 234 20.24 -5.68 -33.23
C VAL A 234 21.40 -5.87 -32.25
N LYS A 235 22.63 -5.59 -32.68
CA LYS A 235 23.80 -5.53 -31.78
C LYS A 235 23.65 -4.30 -30.86
N GLU A 236 23.10 -4.52 -29.66
CA GLU A 236 22.79 -3.44 -28.72
C GLU A 236 24.03 -2.95 -27.97
N ARG A 237 24.12 -1.63 -27.72
CA ARG A 237 25.18 -1.03 -26.87
C ARG A 237 24.99 -1.31 -25.37
N PHE A 238 23.81 -1.77 -24.96
CA PHE A 238 23.42 -2.02 -23.57
C PHE A 238 22.55 -3.28 -23.58
N SER A 239 22.87 -4.30 -22.79
CA SER A 239 22.10 -5.54 -22.75
C SER A 239 20.85 -5.39 -21.88
N ASN A 240 19.77 -6.10 -22.24
CA ASN A 240 18.49 -6.08 -21.51
C ASN A 240 18.63 -6.29 -19.98
N PRO A 241 19.39 -7.28 -19.45
CA PRO A 241 19.55 -7.40 -17.99
C PRO A 241 20.26 -6.20 -17.34
N LYS A 242 21.22 -5.56 -18.04
CA LYS A 242 21.84 -4.32 -17.53
C LYS A 242 20.88 -3.14 -17.55
N LEU A 243 19.96 -3.08 -18.52
CA LEU A 243 18.90 -2.06 -18.55
C LEU A 243 17.93 -2.25 -17.39
N VAL A 244 17.41 -3.46 -17.18
CA VAL A 244 16.47 -3.76 -16.08
C VAL A 244 17.13 -3.53 -14.73
N GLY A 245 18.36 -4.03 -14.52
CA GLY A 245 19.11 -3.78 -13.28
C GLY A 245 19.38 -2.30 -13.02
N SER A 246 19.68 -1.51 -14.05
CA SER A 246 19.85 -0.05 -13.91
C SER A 246 18.54 0.68 -13.59
N LEU A 247 17.41 0.22 -14.13
CA LEU A 247 16.09 0.80 -13.85
C LEU A 247 15.62 0.43 -12.43
N LEU A 248 15.81 -0.83 -12.01
CA LEU A 248 15.54 -1.26 -10.63
C LEU A 248 16.43 -0.53 -9.61
N ALA A 249 17.70 -0.26 -9.94
CA ALA A 249 18.57 0.54 -9.09
C ALA A 249 18.09 2.01 -8.95
N VAL A 250 17.60 2.61 -10.04
CA VAL A 250 17.00 3.96 -9.99
C VAL A 250 15.71 3.94 -9.15
N LEU A 251 14.83 2.96 -9.35
CA LEU A 251 13.59 2.81 -8.58
C LEU A 251 13.87 2.63 -7.08
N ALA A 252 14.84 1.78 -6.72
CA ALA A 252 15.25 1.59 -5.34
C ALA A 252 15.80 2.87 -4.69
N VAL A 253 16.52 3.72 -5.44
CA VAL A 253 16.97 5.04 -4.97
C VAL A 253 15.80 6.00 -4.79
N VAL A 254 14.84 6.05 -5.73
CA VAL A 254 13.63 6.89 -5.61
C VAL A 254 12.83 6.50 -4.36
N ILE A 255 12.54 5.21 -4.18
CA ILE A 255 11.80 4.68 -3.04
C ILE A 255 12.55 4.93 -1.72
N ALA A 256 13.87 4.71 -1.68
CA ALA A 256 14.68 5.01 -0.49
C ALA A 256 14.70 6.51 -0.14
N CYS A 257 14.72 7.40 -1.14
CA CYS A 257 14.59 8.84 -0.92
C CYS A 257 13.21 9.23 -0.39
N GLY A 258 12.13 8.56 -0.82
CA GLY A 258 10.79 8.69 -0.24
C GLY A 258 10.83 8.43 1.27
N PHE A 259 11.23 7.23 1.68
CA PHE A 259 11.36 6.84 3.09
C PHE A 259 12.35 7.67 3.93
N LEU A 260 13.28 8.40 3.31
CA LEU A 260 14.27 9.23 4.01
C LEU A 260 13.84 10.69 4.19
N PHE A 261 13.07 11.26 3.25
CA PHE A 261 12.74 12.69 3.24
C PHE A 261 11.24 13.01 3.32
N PHE A 262 10.39 12.01 3.14
CA PHE A 262 8.93 12.12 3.07
C PHE A 262 8.19 11.00 3.83
N GLY A 263 8.88 10.22 4.66
CA GLY A 263 8.25 9.17 5.48
C GLY A 263 7.47 9.67 6.70
N SER A 264 7.37 10.99 6.89
CA SER A 264 6.69 11.64 8.02
C SER A 264 6.14 13.00 7.59
N TYR A 265 5.16 13.55 8.32
CA TYR A 265 4.74 14.94 8.13
C TYR A 265 5.85 15.92 8.50
N ARG A 266 5.75 17.14 7.97
CA ARG A 266 6.57 18.29 8.40
C ARG A 266 5.73 19.15 9.33
N MET A 267 6.01 19.05 10.63
CA MET A 267 5.37 19.87 11.66
C MET A 267 6.06 21.24 11.76
N ASP A 268 5.29 22.29 12.00
CA ASP A 268 5.79 23.63 12.26
C ASP A 268 6.22 23.78 13.74
N TRP A 269 7.31 23.11 14.11
CA TRP A 269 7.87 23.12 15.46
C TRP A 269 8.46 24.50 15.84
N THR A 270 7.93 25.12 16.89
CA THR A 270 8.47 26.35 17.50
C THR A 270 8.89 26.10 18.96
N PRO A 271 9.82 26.89 19.54
CA PRO A 271 10.10 26.82 20.97
C PRO A 271 8.85 27.15 21.78
N LYS A 272 8.63 26.46 22.91
CA LYS A 272 7.50 26.72 23.80
C LYS A 272 7.72 28.03 24.57
N GLU A 273 6.95 29.06 24.22
CA GLU A 273 6.90 30.32 24.96
C GLU A 273 6.12 30.16 26.28
N THR A 274 6.38 31.02 27.26
CA THR A 274 5.68 31.05 28.55
C THR A 274 4.76 32.28 28.59
N GLY A 275 3.45 32.07 28.76
CA GLY A 275 2.49 33.16 28.91
C GLY A 275 2.80 34.05 30.12
N THR A 276 2.80 35.37 29.92
CA THR A 276 3.09 36.37 30.98
C THR A 276 1.87 37.22 31.37
N ASP A 277 0.67 36.85 30.93
CA ASP A 277 -0.57 37.52 31.32
C ASP A 277 -1.01 37.09 32.73
N ALA A 278 -1.36 38.05 33.57
CA ALA A 278 -1.88 37.82 34.91
C ALA A 278 -3.16 36.95 34.92
N GLN A 279 -4.02 37.03 33.89
CA GLN A 279 -5.22 36.19 33.82
C GLN A 279 -4.91 34.72 33.48
N VAL A 280 -3.86 34.47 32.70
CA VAL A 280 -3.38 33.12 32.40
C VAL A 280 -2.75 32.50 33.66
N ILE A 281 -1.99 33.30 34.42
CA ILE A 281 -1.40 32.88 35.70
C ILE A 281 -2.51 32.62 36.75
N GLU A 282 -3.53 33.47 36.87
CA GLU A 282 -4.67 33.24 37.78
C GLU A 282 -5.40 31.93 37.44
N ALA A 283 -5.64 31.67 36.15
CA ALA A 283 -6.26 30.42 35.71
C ALA A 283 -5.40 29.18 36.01
N TYR A 284 -4.09 29.26 35.79
CA TYR A 284 -3.13 28.21 36.11
C TYR A 284 -3.11 27.89 37.62
N GLU A 285 -2.88 28.91 38.47
CA GLU A 285 -2.84 28.73 39.94
C GLU A 285 -4.16 28.16 40.46
N ARG A 286 -5.29 28.59 39.91
CA ARG A 286 -6.63 28.08 40.25
C ARG A 286 -6.80 26.61 39.88
N LEU A 287 -6.39 26.18 38.68
CA LEU A 287 -6.49 24.78 38.25
C LEU A 287 -5.56 23.87 39.08
N LEU A 288 -4.35 24.32 39.37
CA LEU A 288 -3.41 23.61 40.24
C LEU A 288 -3.99 23.43 41.65
N ALA A 289 -4.57 24.50 42.22
CA ALA A 289 -5.23 24.46 43.53
C ALA A 289 -6.51 23.58 43.57
N LEU A 290 -7.15 23.34 42.41
CA LEU A 290 -8.27 22.40 42.26
C LEU A 290 -7.84 20.95 42.00
N GLY A 291 -6.52 20.67 41.91
CA GLY A 291 -5.98 19.34 41.71
C GLY A 291 -5.76 18.91 40.25
N TYR A 292 -5.60 19.85 39.33
CA TYR A 292 -5.14 19.54 37.96
C TYR A 292 -3.65 19.10 38.01
N PRO A 293 -3.25 17.99 37.35
CA PRO A 293 -1.87 17.52 37.35
C PRO A 293 -0.89 18.55 36.76
N GLU A 294 0.21 18.83 37.48
CA GLU A 294 1.13 19.92 37.12
C GLU A 294 1.79 19.73 35.74
N SER A 295 2.15 18.50 35.37
CA SER A 295 2.75 18.17 34.06
C SER A 295 1.82 18.52 32.90
N GLU A 296 0.59 18.04 32.95
CA GLU A 296 -0.46 18.27 31.95
C GLU A 296 -0.93 19.73 31.94
N LEU A 297 -1.03 20.36 33.12
CA LEU A 297 -1.42 21.78 33.25
C LEU A 297 -0.42 22.71 32.56
N ASN A 298 0.87 22.41 32.67
CA ASN A 298 1.94 23.19 32.06
C ASN A 298 1.87 23.20 30.52
N ASP A 299 1.26 22.21 29.87
CA ASP A 299 1.20 22.10 28.40
C ASP A 299 -0.07 22.72 27.79
N LEU A 300 -1.10 23.07 28.57
CA LEU A 300 -2.26 23.80 28.07
C LEU A 300 -1.89 25.17 27.49
N SER A 301 -2.59 25.60 26.45
CA SER A 301 -2.39 26.94 25.88
C SER A 301 -3.10 28.02 26.69
N ASP A 302 -2.64 29.26 26.59
CA ASP A 302 -3.24 30.45 27.22
C ASP A 302 -4.76 30.54 26.97
N GLY A 303 -5.24 30.16 25.78
CA GLY A 303 -6.67 30.12 25.46
C GLY A 303 -7.46 29.05 26.21
N ASP A 304 -6.85 27.88 26.43
CA ASP A 304 -7.44 26.77 27.19
C ASP A 304 -7.48 27.09 28.70
N LEU A 305 -6.42 27.74 29.20
CA LEU A 305 -6.33 28.24 30.57
C LEU A 305 -7.39 29.32 30.81
N LEU A 306 -7.49 30.34 29.94
CA LEU A 306 -8.52 31.40 30.04
C LEU A 306 -9.95 30.84 29.94
N THR A 307 -10.16 29.82 29.09
CA THR A 307 -11.42 29.07 29.01
C THR A 307 -11.81 28.47 30.37
N CYS A 308 -10.80 28.07 31.17
CA CYS A 308 -10.92 27.50 32.51
C CYS A 308 -10.78 28.50 33.68
N LEU A 309 -10.62 29.81 33.45
CA LEU A 309 -10.42 30.84 34.50
C LEU A 309 -11.47 30.80 35.63
N ARG A 310 -12.69 30.36 35.32
CA ARG A 310 -13.79 30.21 36.30
C ARG A 310 -14.05 28.77 36.75
N ALA A 311 -13.09 27.85 36.60
CA ALA A 311 -13.19 26.45 37.00
C ALA A 311 -13.73 26.30 38.43
N GLU A 312 -14.68 25.39 38.60
CA GLU A 312 -15.29 25.10 39.90
C GLU A 312 -14.66 23.84 40.51
N ARG A 313 -14.36 22.83 39.68
CA ARG A 313 -13.79 21.53 40.08
C ARG A 313 -12.95 20.92 38.97
N VAL A 314 -12.05 20.01 39.33
CA VAL A 314 -11.28 19.17 38.39
C VAL A 314 -11.50 17.70 38.73
N LEU A 315 -11.55 16.85 37.70
CA LEU A 315 -11.61 15.39 37.78
C LEU A 315 -10.54 14.80 36.87
N VAL A 316 -9.70 13.91 37.40
CA VAL A 316 -8.57 13.31 36.69
C VAL A 316 -8.76 11.80 36.58
N ARG A 317 -8.65 11.26 35.36
CA ARG A 317 -8.56 9.82 35.09
C ARG A 317 -7.24 9.53 34.39
N GLU A 318 -6.35 8.83 35.08
CA GLU A 318 -5.22 8.15 34.45
C GLU A 318 -5.73 6.90 33.71
N CYS A 319 -5.28 6.74 32.47
CA CYS A 319 -5.57 5.67 31.53
C CYS A 319 -4.24 5.10 31.02
N THR A 320 -3.65 4.15 31.75
CA THR A 320 -2.55 3.32 31.20
C THR A 320 -3.08 2.55 29.99
N GLY A 321 -2.40 2.68 28.83
CA GLY A 321 -2.92 2.34 27.50
C GLY A 321 -3.71 1.02 27.40
N GLY A 322 -5.03 1.12 27.40
CA GLY A 322 -5.95 0.00 27.23
C GLY A 322 -5.83 -0.64 25.85
N GLY A 323 -5.87 -1.97 25.83
CA GLY A 323 -6.28 -2.76 24.66
C GLY A 323 -5.60 -2.48 23.33
N TYR A 324 -4.26 -2.40 23.32
CA TYR A 324 -3.52 -2.59 22.06
C TYR A 324 -3.95 -3.91 21.42
N THR A 325 -4.58 -3.82 20.25
CA THR A 325 -4.97 -4.99 19.46
C THR A 325 -3.83 -5.37 18.53
N ASN A 326 -2.95 -6.24 19.04
CA ASN A 326 -1.84 -6.81 18.29
C ASN A 326 -2.35 -7.60 17.07
N TYR A 327 -1.54 -7.80 16.02
CA TYR A 327 -1.94 -8.43 14.74
C TYR A 327 -2.56 -9.84 14.90
N ASN A 328 -2.37 -10.48 16.05
CA ASN A 328 -3.02 -11.75 16.44
C ASN A 328 -4.45 -11.59 17.02
N GLY A 329 -5.04 -10.40 16.98
CA GLY A 329 -6.36 -10.11 17.56
C GLY A 329 -6.41 -10.17 19.10
N LYS A 330 -5.26 -10.04 19.76
CA LYS A 330 -5.15 -10.10 21.23
C LYS A 330 -4.98 -8.71 21.81
N SER A 331 -5.87 -8.35 22.75
CA SER A 331 -5.71 -7.21 23.65
C SER A 331 -4.48 -7.41 24.54
N GLN A 332 -3.61 -6.40 24.57
CA GLN A 332 -2.46 -6.26 25.46
C GLN A 332 -2.43 -4.80 25.94
N THR A 333 -1.77 -4.50 27.06
CA THR A 333 -1.42 -3.12 27.42
C THR A 333 -0.17 -2.70 26.64
N ASN A 334 -0.07 -1.43 26.27
CA ASN A 334 1.22 -0.83 25.89
C ASN A 334 1.66 0.03 27.07
N ASP A 335 2.47 -0.54 27.95
CA ASP A 335 2.88 0.06 29.23
C ASP A 335 3.73 1.34 29.05
N ALA A 336 4.23 1.61 27.84
CA ALA A 336 4.98 2.81 27.49
C ALA A 336 4.09 3.98 27.01
N PHE A 337 2.77 3.77 26.87
CA PHE A 337 1.79 4.78 26.48
C PHE A 337 0.89 5.17 27.67
N HIS A 338 1.01 6.42 28.09
CA HIS A 338 0.24 6.99 29.20
C HIS A 338 -0.76 8.01 28.66
N MET A 339 -2.02 7.90 29.07
CA MET A 339 -3.07 8.88 28.80
C MET A 339 -3.62 9.43 30.11
N THR A 340 -3.81 10.74 30.19
CA THR A 340 -4.48 11.42 31.31
C THR A 340 -5.66 12.21 30.76
N VAL A 341 -6.88 11.79 31.10
CA VAL A 341 -8.10 12.53 30.76
C VAL A 341 -8.47 13.40 31.96
N VAL A 342 -8.46 14.72 31.75
CA VAL A 342 -8.84 15.71 32.76
C VAL A 342 -10.10 16.44 32.34
N ALA A 343 -11.12 16.41 33.20
CA ALA A 343 -12.39 17.10 33.03
C ALA A 343 -12.51 18.24 34.06
N VAL A 344 -12.68 19.46 33.57
CA VAL A 344 -12.84 20.68 34.39
C VAL A 344 -14.31 21.08 34.37
N GLU A 345 -14.93 21.17 35.54
CA GLU A 345 -16.31 21.67 35.70
C GLU A 345 -16.30 23.19 35.67
N ARG A 346 -17.15 23.78 34.83
CA ARG A 346 -17.27 25.22 34.58
C ARG A 346 -18.71 25.68 34.91
N PRO A 347 -18.92 26.98 35.21
CA PRO A 347 -20.24 27.51 35.50
C PRO A 347 -21.28 27.17 34.43
N PHE A 348 -22.54 27.03 34.86
CA PHE A 348 -23.68 26.64 34.02
C PHE A 348 -23.61 25.21 33.47
N GLY A 349 -22.98 24.28 34.20
CA GLY A 349 -22.94 22.84 33.84
C GLY A 349 -22.12 22.51 32.59
N ARG A 350 -21.30 23.46 32.15
CA ARG A 350 -20.34 23.26 31.05
C ARG A 350 -19.17 22.45 31.56
N LEU A 351 -18.60 21.60 30.72
CA LEU A 351 -17.33 20.93 30.99
C LEU A 351 -16.27 21.45 30.02
N PHE A 352 -15.00 21.35 30.40
CA PHE A 352 -13.88 21.40 29.48
C PHE A 352 -13.11 20.08 29.63
N LEU A 353 -12.98 19.34 28.54
CA LEU A 353 -12.19 18.12 28.50
C LEU A 353 -10.82 18.40 27.93
N SER A 354 -9.82 17.71 28.45
CA SER A 354 -8.45 17.70 27.94
C SER A 354 -7.89 16.29 28.06
N TYR A 355 -7.38 15.77 26.95
CA TYR A 355 -6.84 14.42 26.79
C TYR A 355 -5.36 14.55 26.53
N HIS A 356 -4.53 14.23 27.52
CA HIS A 356 -3.07 14.34 27.42
C HIS A 356 -2.46 12.96 27.21
N PHE A 357 -1.68 12.78 26.15
CA PHE A 357 -0.89 11.57 25.93
C PHE A 357 0.59 11.83 26.17
N ARG A 358 1.32 10.85 26.69
CA ARG A 358 2.77 10.87 26.85
C ARG A 358 3.36 9.49 26.60
N TRP A 359 4.47 9.47 25.87
CA TRP A 359 5.28 8.27 25.65
C TRP A 359 6.50 8.25 26.57
N ASP A 360 6.83 7.07 27.08
CA ASP A 360 8.05 6.85 27.86
C ASP A 360 9.33 6.99 27.04
N GLU A 361 10.45 7.20 27.73
CA GLU A 361 11.77 7.33 27.11
C GLU A 361 12.23 6.00 26.50
N GLY A 362 12.70 6.06 25.26
CA GLY A 362 13.13 4.89 24.48
C GLY A 362 12.19 4.52 23.34
N THR A 363 10.92 4.93 23.37
CA THR A 363 9.99 4.70 22.24
C THR A 363 10.51 5.36 20.96
N HIS A 364 10.51 4.59 19.87
CA HIS A 364 11.01 5.01 18.56
C HIS A 364 9.85 5.37 17.64
N PHE A 365 9.98 6.51 16.93
CA PHE A 365 8.98 7.02 16.01
C PHE A 365 9.55 6.94 14.60
N TYR A 366 8.80 6.36 13.68
CA TYR A 366 9.30 6.01 12.34
C TYR A 366 8.59 6.71 11.17
N GLY A 367 7.53 7.46 11.45
CA GLY A 367 6.77 8.20 10.45
C GLY A 367 5.60 8.98 11.04
N THR A 368 4.38 8.62 10.68
CA THR A 368 3.15 9.32 11.07
C THR A 368 2.51 8.72 12.31
N GLU A 369 1.90 9.56 13.13
CA GLU A 369 1.01 9.16 14.22
C GLU A 369 -0.33 9.89 14.04
N SER A 370 -1.43 9.29 14.52
CA SER A 370 -2.75 9.92 14.52
C SER A 370 -3.36 9.80 15.91
N PHE A 371 -3.93 10.89 16.42
CA PHE A 371 -4.65 10.91 17.69
C PHE A 371 -6.07 11.43 17.45
N ALA A 372 -7.07 10.69 17.92
CA ALA A 372 -8.46 11.11 17.83
C ALA A 372 -9.20 10.92 19.16
N VAL A 373 -10.17 11.80 19.38
CA VAL A 373 -11.08 11.78 20.53
C VAL A 373 -12.53 11.79 20.05
N GLU A 374 -13.36 11.01 20.72
CA GLU A 374 -14.83 11.05 20.60
C GLU A 374 -15.34 11.56 21.97
N PRO A 375 -15.53 12.88 22.17
CA PRO A 375 -15.84 13.44 23.49
C PRO A 375 -17.15 12.94 24.11
N ASN A 376 -18.10 12.56 23.25
CA ASN A 376 -19.35 11.95 23.65
C ASN A 376 -19.77 10.88 22.64
N CYS A 377 -19.58 9.60 22.98
CA CYS A 377 -19.96 8.45 22.13
C CYS A 377 -21.42 7.98 22.35
N ASP A 378 -22.09 8.45 23.41
CA ASP A 378 -23.48 8.09 23.73
C ASP A 378 -24.47 9.23 23.39
N THR A 379 -25.59 8.86 22.78
CA THR A 379 -26.86 9.61 22.64
C THR A 379 -26.88 11.12 23.01
N GLY A 380 -26.25 11.97 22.20
CA GLY A 380 -26.70 13.36 21.95
C GLY A 380 -26.96 14.32 23.13
N SER A 381 -26.49 14.04 24.35
CA SER A 381 -26.68 14.93 25.52
C SER A 381 -25.62 16.02 25.64
N TRP A 382 -24.55 15.94 24.85
CA TRP A 382 -23.43 16.87 24.85
C TRP A 382 -23.03 17.25 23.43
N LEU A 383 -22.72 18.53 23.23
CA LEU A 383 -22.10 19.08 22.03
C LEU A 383 -20.65 19.46 22.36
N ALA A 384 -19.71 18.98 21.57
CA ALA A 384 -18.31 19.39 21.63
C ALA A 384 -18.03 20.54 20.66
N GLU A 385 -17.46 21.63 21.18
CA GLU A 385 -17.09 22.83 20.45
C GLU A 385 -15.69 23.28 20.89
N GLU A 386 -15.14 24.31 20.22
CA GLU A 386 -13.85 24.94 20.61
C GLU A 386 -12.68 23.94 20.71
N PHE A 387 -12.59 22.98 19.77
CA PHE A 387 -11.51 22.00 19.75
C PHE A 387 -10.13 22.66 19.57
N SER A 388 -9.23 22.36 20.50
CA SER A 388 -7.84 22.82 20.55
C SER A 388 -6.89 21.64 20.76
N GLY A 389 -5.59 21.88 20.60
CA GLY A 389 -4.57 20.88 20.92
C GLY A 389 -3.20 21.19 20.34
N ARG A 390 -2.16 20.65 20.97
CA ARG A 390 -0.76 20.77 20.54
C ARG A 390 0.03 19.51 20.89
N VAL A 391 1.11 19.29 20.15
CA VAL A 391 2.14 18.28 20.45
C VAL A 391 3.41 18.95 20.98
N PHE A 392 4.20 18.21 21.76
CA PHE A 392 5.43 18.67 22.39
C PHE A 392 6.51 17.59 22.38
N TYR A 393 7.77 18.01 22.26
CA TYR A 393 8.94 17.17 22.56
C TYR A 393 10.05 18.04 23.13
N ASP A 394 10.95 17.43 23.90
CA ASP A 394 12.12 18.13 24.41
C ASP A 394 13.33 17.81 23.51
N SER A 395 13.99 18.86 22.99
CA SER A 395 15.18 18.75 22.14
C SER A 395 16.35 18.13 22.91
N PRO A 396 17.31 17.44 22.26
CA PRO A 396 18.59 17.09 22.86
C PRO A 396 19.34 18.27 23.50
N ASP A 397 19.05 19.51 23.10
CA ASP A 397 19.59 20.74 23.69
C ASP A 397 18.89 21.19 25.00
N GLY A 398 17.84 20.50 25.43
CA GLY A 398 17.05 20.79 26.63
C GLY A 398 15.87 21.76 26.45
N THR A 399 15.68 22.31 25.24
CA THR A 399 14.54 23.19 24.93
C THR A 399 13.30 22.39 24.56
N THR A 400 12.17 22.63 25.24
CA THR A 400 10.85 22.14 24.80
C THR A 400 10.38 22.86 23.54
N TYR A 401 9.99 22.09 22.53
CA TYR A 401 9.33 22.57 21.32
C TYR A 401 7.85 22.17 21.34
N THR A 402 7.02 22.96 20.65
CA THR A 402 5.59 22.72 20.45
C THR A 402 5.22 22.85 18.97
N ALA A 403 4.18 22.16 18.53
CA ALA A 403 3.58 22.35 17.20
C ALA A 403 2.05 22.16 17.28
N PRO A 404 1.27 22.82 16.40
CA PRO A 404 -0.09 22.41 16.11
C PRO A 404 -0.11 21.05 15.40
N TYR A 405 -1.24 20.37 15.42
CA TYR A 405 -1.46 19.16 14.61
C TYR A 405 -1.58 19.49 13.12
N ILE A 406 -1.37 18.46 12.29
CA ILE A 406 -1.68 18.48 10.85
C ILE A 406 -3.18 18.20 10.66
N ASP A 407 -3.78 18.99 9.77
CA ASP A 407 -5.20 18.94 9.36
C ASP A 407 -6.22 18.61 10.49
N PRO A 408 -6.16 19.33 11.64
CA PRO A 408 -7.04 19.10 12.77
C PRO A 408 -8.51 19.33 12.38
N GLY A 409 -9.35 18.30 12.52
CA GLY A 409 -10.71 18.34 12.00
C GLY A 409 -11.70 17.48 12.78
N THR A 410 -12.92 17.99 12.93
CA THR A 410 -14.09 17.19 13.34
C THR A 410 -14.63 16.44 12.14
N GLU A 411 -14.35 15.14 12.05
CA GLU A 411 -15.09 14.27 11.16
C GLU A 411 -16.44 13.94 11.77
N GLN A 412 -17.48 14.57 11.22
CA GLN A 412 -18.85 14.15 11.44
C GLN A 412 -19.11 12.87 10.63
N ALA A 413 -18.63 11.74 11.17
CA ALA A 413 -18.79 10.42 10.58
C ALA A 413 -20.27 10.00 10.62
N SER A 414 -21.03 10.47 9.62
CA SER A 414 -22.36 9.95 9.31
C SER A 414 -22.20 8.54 8.75
N LEU A 415 -22.09 7.56 9.64
CA LEU A 415 -22.25 6.14 9.33
C LEU A 415 -23.68 5.92 8.83
N SER A 416 -23.92 6.24 7.55
CA SER A 416 -25.24 6.25 6.92
C SER A 416 -25.76 4.86 6.59
N ASN A 417 -25.55 3.92 7.51
CA ASN A 417 -26.36 2.72 7.61
C ASN A 417 -27.79 3.17 7.93
N TRP A 418 -28.68 2.89 6.99
CA TRP A 418 -30.08 3.34 6.85
C TRP A 418 -31.04 3.13 8.05
N TYR A 419 -30.54 2.72 9.21
CA TYR A 419 -31.28 2.44 10.44
C TYR A 419 -30.84 3.30 11.64
N GLU A 420 -29.61 3.84 11.68
CA GLU A 420 -29.07 4.51 12.86
C GLU A 420 -28.29 5.80 12.52
N ASN A 421 -28.97 6.96 12.66
CA ASN A 421 -28.33 8.28 12.57
C ASN A 421 -27.55 8.61 13.86
N CYS A 422 -26.44 7.93 14.12
CA CYS A 422 -25.55 8.24 15.23
C CYS A 422 -24.74 9.51 14.95
N PHE A 423 -25.02 10.59 15.69
CA PHE A 423 -24.16 11.78 15.75
C PHE A 423 -22.87 11.44 16.50
N ARG A 424 -21.80 11.07 15.79
CA ARG A 424 -20.44 11.09 16.33
C ARG A 424 -19.79 12.44 16.05
N GLN A 425 -19.12 13.00 17.05
CA GLN A 425 -18.15 14.07 16.87
C GLN A 425 -16.76 13.48 17.11
N LEU A 426 -16.16 12.91 16.07
CA LEU A 426 -14.80 12.40 16.12
C LEU A 426 -13.85 13.52 15.69
N TYR A 427 -13.07 14.06 16.62
CA TYR A 427 -12.01 15.02 16.29
C TYR A 427 -10.69 14.26 16.11
N CYS A 428 -10.08 14.43 14.94
CA CYS A 428 -8.84 13.76 14.54
C CYS A 428 -7.73 14.79 14.35
N ALA A 429 -6.52 14.42 14.75
CA ALA A 429 -5.38 15.31 14.77
C ALA A 429 -4.09 14.51 14.46
N ASP A 430 -3.50 14.76 13.30
CA ASP A 430 -2.34 14.01 12.81
C ASP A 430 -1.03 14.69 13.19
N LEU A 431 0.04 13.91 13.35
CA LEU A 431 1.34 14.42 13.77
C LEU A 431 2.51 13.54 13.31
N SER A 432 3.73 14.04 13.48
CA SER A 432 4.95 13.25 13.37
C SER A 432 6.00 13.78 14.33
N PHE A 433 6.42 12.94 15.29
CA PHE A 433 7.51 13.29 16.19
C PHE A 433 8.87 13.19 15.49
N PRO A 434 9.85 14.04 15.86
CA PRO A 434 11.21 13.88 15.37
C PRO A 434 11.86 12.60 15.92
N ASN A 435 12.71 11.99 15.08
CA ASN A 435 13.52 10.81 15.42
C ASN A 435 14.47 11.03 16.62
N SER A 436 14.72 12.28 16.99
CA SER A 436 15.60 12.73 18.08
C SER A 436 14.84 13.58 19.09
N GLY A 437 15.17 13.46 20.38
CA GLY A 437 14.48 14.13 21.49
C GLY A 437 13.83 13.14 22.47
N THR A 438 13.31 13.67 23.58
CA THR A 438 12.65 12.92 24.67
C THR A 438 11.30 13.55 25.02
N ASN A 439 10.60 13.00 26.02
CA ASN A 439 9.37 13.54 26.59
C ASN A 439 8.29 13.90 25.54
N ARG A 440 8.07 12.97 24.59
CA ARG A 440 7.12 13.11 23.48
C ARG A 440 5.70 12.96 23.99
N ARG A 441 4.91 14.01 23.80
CA ARG A 441 3.58 14.15 24.40
C ARG A 441 2.72 15.11 23.59
N GLY A 442 1.45 15.22 23.96
CA GLY A 442 0.53 16.18 23.36
C GLY A 442 -0.83 16.10 24.01
N TYR A 443 -1.69 17.07 23.69
CA TYR A 443 -3.07 17.05 24.13
C TYR A 443 -4.05 17.46 23.05
N ILE A 444 -5.28 17.01 23.19
CA ILE A 444 -6.47 17.56 22.52
C ILE A 444 -7.44 18.00 23.62
N ALA A 445 -8.08 19.15 23.44
CA ALA A 445 -9.10 19.65 24.36
C ALA A 445 -10.32 20.20 23.63
N CYS A 446 -11.44 20.31 24.35
CA CYS A 446 -12.69 20.88 23.82
C CYS A 446 -13.61 21.40 24.94
N SER A 447 -14.39 22.44 24.64
CA SER A 447 -15.56 22.82 25.44
C SER A 447 -16.70 21.83 25.19
N LEU A 448 -17.33 21.36 26.26
CA LEU A 448 -18.56 20.56 26.22
C LEU A 448 -19.75 21.36 26.73
N HIS A 449 -20.79 21.44 25.90
CA HIS A 449 -22.05 22.09 26.21
C HIS A 449 -23.16 21.04 26.40
N PRO A 450 -23.90 21.06 27.53
CA PRO A 450 -25.04 20.18 27.72
C PRO A 450 -26.17 20.58 26.77
N LEU A 451 -26.72 19.60 26.05
CA LEU A 451 -27.87 19.76 25.14
C LEU A 451 -29.22 19.57 25.86
N SER A 452 -29.20 19.13 27.12
CA SER A 452 -30.36 19.08 28.03
C SER A 452 -29.92 19.32 29.48
N ASP A 453 -30.82 19.86 30.31
CA ASP A 453 -30.54 20.12 31.73
C ASP A 453 -30.31 18.82 32.53
N ASP A 454 -30.90 17.70 32.07
CA ASP A 454 -30.78 16.36 32.66
C ASP A 454 -29.47 15.62 32.29
N ALA A 455 -28.49 16.32 31.68
CA ALA A 455 -27.20 15.76 31.29
C ALA A 455 -26.42 15.24 32.53
N SER A 456 -26.56 13.93 32.76
CA SER A 456 -26.15 13.22 33.98
C SER A 456 -25.13 12.10 33.72
N ARG A 457 -24.81 11.86 32.45
CA ARG A 457 -23.77 10.93 32.00
C ARG A 457 -23.02 11.53 30.82
N LEU A 458 -21.73 11.27 30.77
CA LEU A 458 -20.85 11.53 29.63
C LEU A 458 -20.02 10.27 29.42
N ASN A 459 -19.87 9.82 28.18
CA ASN A 459 -18.99 8.72 27.84
C ASN A 459 -18.08 9.19 26.71
N GLY A 460 -16.79 9.30 26.97
CA GLY A 460 -15.82 9.66 25.94
C GLY A 460 -14.91 8.48 25.63
N GLN A 461 -14.40 8.47 24.40
CA GLN A 461 -13.42 7.49 23.94
C GLN A 461 -12.23 8.22 23.31
N PHE A 462 -11.09 7.56 23.24
CA PHE A 462 -9.95 8.03 22.47
C PHE A 462 -9.28 6.89 21.72
N TYR A 463 -8.59 7.25 20.64
CA TYR A 463 -7.87 6.35 19.77
C TYR A 463 -6.52 6.99 19.44
N TYR A 464 -5.44 6.25 19.64
CA TYR A 464 -4.10 6.67 19.23
C TYR A 464 -3.51 5.59 18.32
N VAL A 465 -2.95 5.98 17.17
CA VAL A 465 -2.27 5.09 16.23
C VAL A 465 -0.80 5.47 16.13
N HIS A 466 0.06 4.56 16.59
CA HIS A 466 1.52 4.66 16.56
C HIS A 466 2.12 3.86 15.40
N GLN A 467 3.13 4.40 14.71
CA GLN A 467 3.86 3.66 13.66
C GLN A 467 5.14 3.02 14.22
N SER A 468 5.03 1.80 14.75
CA SER A 468 6.14 1.10 15.44
C SER A 468 7.19 0.47 14.50
N SER A 469 7.02 0.55 13.18
CA SER A 469 8.04 0.13 12.20
C SER A 469 8.18 1.08 11.01
N ARG A 470 9.43 1.26 10.55
CA ARG A 470 9.78 2.05 9.36
C ARG A 470 9.41 1.38 8.04
N PHE A 471 9.31 0.05 8.01
CA PHE A 471 9.22 -0.71 6.77
C PHE A 471 7.77 -1.08 6.43
N GLN A 472 7.15 -0.25 5.60
CA GLN A 472 5.89 -0.51 4.90
C GLN A 472 6.02 -0.09 3.44
N TYR A 473 5.34 -0.77 2.53
CA TYR A 473 5.18 -0.31 1.14
C TYR A 473 3.88 -0.90 0.55
N PRO A 474 2.98 -0.10 -0.06
CA PRO A 474 2.96 1.36 -0.04
C PRO A 474 3.00 1.96 1.37
N VAL A 475 3.36 3.24 1.48
CA VAL A 475 3.26 4.01 2.73
C VAL A 475 1.79 4.30 2.98
N GLN A 476 1.24 3.66 4.00
CA GLN A 476 -0.03 4.04 4.62
C GLN A 476 0.27 5.05 5.74
N THR A 477 -0.59 6.02 5.98
CA THR A 477 -0.52 6.88 7.18
C THR A 477 -1.24 6.29 8.38
N ALA A 478 -0.88 6.73 9.58
CA ALA A 478 -1.62 6.42 10.80
C ALA A 478 -3.10 6.87 10.70
N ARG A 479 -3.38 7.93 9.93
CA ARG A 479 -4.72 8.44 9.64
C ARG A 479 -5.56 7.43 8.85
N GLU A 480 -5.05 6.96 7.71
CA GLU A 480 -5.67 5.90 6.89
C GLU A 480 -5.84 4.58 7.67
N TYR A 481 -4.88 4.24 8.54
CA TYR A 481 -5.00 3.06 9.40
C TYR A 481 -6.03 3.25 10.53
N GLN A 482 -6.36 4.50 10.89
CA GLN A 482 -7.32 4.80 11.95
C GLN A 482 -8.78 4.76 11.47
N ASP A 483 -9.07 5.16 10.23
CA ASP A 483 -10.45 5.34 9.71
C ASP A 483 -11.37 4.15 10.04
N PHE A 484 -12.55 4.51 10.52
CA PHE A 484 -13.58 3.62 11.04
C PHE A 484 -14.63 3.24 9.98
N ASN A 485 -14.60 3.89 8.81
CA ASN A 485 -15.60 3.70 7.74
C ASN A 485 -15.18 2.68 6.66
N VAL A 486 -13.90 2.31 6.57
CA VAL A 486 -13.40 1.50 5.45
C VAL A 486 -13.66 0.00 5.66
N ASP A 487 -14.52 -0.58 4.83
CA ASP A 487 -14.70 -2.03 4.69
C ASP A 487 -13.46 -2.74 4.08
N GLU A 488 -12.43 -1.99 3.66
CA GLU A 488 -11.20 -2.56 3.11
C GLU A 488 -10.48 -3.44 4.15
N HIS A 489 -10.39 -4.73 3.85
CA HIS A 489 -9.71 -5.72 4.66
C HIS A 489 -8.16 -5.63 4.57
N ARG A 490 -7.59 -4.43 4.48
CA ARG A 490 -6.14 -4.15 4.55
C ARG A 490 -5.55 -4.33 5.97
N ARG A 491 -6.14 -5.22 6.78
CA ARG A 491 -5.60 -5.70 8.08
C ARG A 491 -4.40 -6.66 7.92
N SER A 492 -3.57 -6.44 6.91
CA SER A 492 -2.47 -7.32 6.51
C SER A 492 -1.13 -6.60 6.61
N TYR A 493 -0.37 -6.88 7.67
CA TYR A 493 1.02 -6.43 7.84
C TYR A 493 1.28 -4.91 7.78
N ALA A 494 0.29 -4.09 8.19
CA ALA A 494 0.52 -2.66 8.41
C ALA A 494 1.34 -2.44 9.71
N PRO A 495 2.30 -1.50 9.75
CA PRO A 495 3.29 -1.33 10.83
C PRO A 495 2.76 -0.52 12.02
N PHE A 496 1.49 -0.70 12.38
CA PHE A 496 0.77 0.19 13.29
C PHE A 496 0.28 -0.49 14.56
N GLU A 497 0.29 0.27 15.64
CA GLU A 497 -0.24 -0.12 16.94
C GLU A 497 -1.35 0.87 17.33
N ARG A 498 -2.58 0.37 17.49
CA ARG A 498 -3.74 1.17 17.91
C ARG A 498 -4.00 0.96 19.41
N MET A 499 -3.90 2.02 20.20
CA MET A 499 -4.33 2.08 21.60
C MET A 499 -5.71 2.71 21.68
N GLN A 500 -6.57 2.23 22.60
CA GLN A 500 -7.90 2.78 22.81
C GLN A 500 -8.41 2.52 24.23
N ASP A 501 -8.98 3.52 24.89
CA ASP A 501 -9.75 3.33 26.13
C ASP A 501 -10.98 4.25 26.15
N TYR A 502 -11.91 3.94 27.04
CA TYR A 502 -13.14 4.69 27.27
C TYR A 502 -13.19 5.20 28.71
N PHE A 503 -13.84 6.34 28.93
CA PHE A 503 -14.14 6.83 30.26
C PHE A 503 -15.60 7.22 30.38
N VAL A 504 -16.13 7.11 31.60
CA VAL A 504 -17.51 7.49 31.91
C VAL A 504 -17.50 8.44 33.09
N LEU A 505 -18.05 9.64 32.90
CA LEU A 505 -18.44 10.53 34.00
C LEU A 505 -19.91 10.32 34.30
N LEU A 506 -20.25 10.21 35.58
CA LEU A 506 -21.62 10.14 36.07
C LEU A 506 -21.86 11.27 37.07
N ARG A 507 -23.02 11.92 36.96
CA ARG A 507 -23.51 12.91 37.91
C ARG A 507 -24.40 12.18 38.92
N ASN A 508 -23.96 12.14 40.17
CA ASN A 508 -24.73 11.56 41.27
C ASN A 508 -25.98 12.40 41.59
N GLU A 509 -26.90 11.82 42.36
CA GLU A 509 -28.07 12.51 42.94
C GLU A 509 -27.69 13.77 43.73
N ASP A 510 -26.48 13.80 44.31
CA ASP A 510 -25.86 14.98 44.95
C ASP A 510 -25.57 16.16 43.97
N GLY A 511 -25.85 16.00 42.68
CA GLY A 511 -25.47 16.92 41.60
C GLY A 511 -23.98 16.84 41.20
N VAL A 512 -23.20 15.97 41.85
CA VAL A 512 -21.74 15.88 41.76
C VAL A 512 -21.27 14.89 40.69
N TRP A 513 -20.43 15.35 39.77
CA TRP A 513 -19.71 14.49 38.83
C TRP A 513 -18.66 13.61 39.52
N ARG A 514 -18.56 12.35 39.07
CA ARG A 514 -17.51 11.39 39.44
C ARG A 514 -17.11 10.56 38.21
N ILE A 515 -15.85 10.17 38.15
CA ILE A 515 -15.36 9.16 37.18
C ILE A 515 -15.81 7.79 37.67
N ARG A 516 -16.34 6.97 36.76
CA ARG A 516 -16.53 5.54 36.98
C ARG A 516 -15.26 4.79 36.56
N GLN A 517 -14.68 4.05 37.51
CA GLN A 517 -13.68 3.01 37.24
C GLN A 517 -14.39 1.83 36.56
#